data_AF-A0AAE8SUU8-F1
#
_entry.id   AF-A0AAE8SUU8-F1
#
_cell.length_a   1.000
_cell.length_b   1.000
_cell.length_c   1.000
_cell.angle_alpha   90.00
_cell.angle_beta   90.00
_cell.angle_gamma   90.00
#
_symmetry.space_group_name_H-M   'P 1'
#
loop_
_entity.id
_entity.type
_entity.pdbx_description
1 polymer ?
#
loop_
_entity_poly.entity_id
_entity_poly.type
_entity_poly.pdbx_seq_one_letter_code
_entity_poly.pdbx_strand_id
1 'polypeptide(L)'
;MPLQSLPVEIRSMIWRHSLPEDVPEVCIGWPTCLHGDQQLQEPYLVDTAFPVLMHICRETRQFVLSPHTQYSHLVPRFRFSKEARCKVPYRHFRPELDVFYISNWQYNEVLRMYGFNHEIMRQSAHLAVEMGIWSASSYWFNDLVFRHMQNIKTVSIVFPSSDSERYNFDSSVFQPPTRRCRLVEMRRPREVMGTALMPSSTRGRLSPGNPSVQDWIDFRWQGAAERADITWSNVDGEDIYHGSAWDRESQSFVGVTRAAFMFGQFKRSDKGEETWEEVCRDRLHPQGYEPERVEMTRNPTEWRVNDDESWPPES
;
A
#
# COMPACT_ATOMS: atom_id res chain seq x y z
N MET A 1 29.23 16.64 27.24
CA MET A 1 29.10 15.50 28.18
C MET A 1 28.83 14.25 27.34
N PRO A 2 29.62 13.17 27.45
CA PRO A 2 29.44 11.98 26.64
C PRO A 2 28.17 11.22 27.05
N LEU A 3 27.48 10.59 26.11
CA LEU A 3 26.23 9.86 26.40
C LEU A 3 26.42 8.77 27.48
N GLN A 4 27.60 8.15 27.53
CA GLN A 4 27.96 7.12 28.50
C GLN A 4 28.05 7.62 29.95
N SER A 5 28.14 8.92 30.18
CA SER A 5 28.12 9.48 31.55
C SER A 5 26.70 9.70 32.09
N LEU A 6 25.66 9.44 31.28
CA LEU A 6 24.28 9.52 31.72
C LEU A 6 23.86 8.21 32.43
N PRO A 7 23.02 8.29 33.49
CA PRO A 7 22.40 7.11 34.09
C PRO A 7 21.68 6.24 33.05
N VAL A 8 21.61 4.92 33.31
CA VAL A 8 21.01 3.95 32.39
C VAL A 8 19.54 4.23 32.12
N GLU A 9 18.84 4.79 33.10
CA GLU A 9 17.45 5.22 33.04
C GLU A 9 17.29 6.36 32.03
N ILE A 10 18.16 7.37 32.11
CA ILE A 10 18.15 8.52 31.18
C ILE A 10 18.49 8.07 29.77
N ARG A 11 19.48 7.19 29.59
CA ARG A 11 19.79 6.61 28.28
C ARG A 11 18.60 5.83 27.72
N SER A 12 17.96 5.01 28.54
CA SER A 12 16.76 4.24 28.15
C SER A 12 15.61 5.17 27.74
N MET A 13 15.43 6.30 28.42
CA MET A 13 14.46 7.32 28.02
C MET A 13 14.82 7.96 26.68
N ILE A 14 16.08 8.28 26.44
CA ILE A 14 16.55 8.81 25.14
C ILE A 14 16.25 7.81 24.01
N TRP A 15 16.59 6.53 24.21
CA TRP A 15 16.30 5.46 23.25
C TRP A 15 14.81 5.28 23.01
N ARG A 16 13.99 5.35 24.07
CA ARG A 16 12.53 5.33 23.96
C ARG A 16 12.02 6.48 23.10
N HIS A 17 12.50 7.71 23.30
CA HIS A 17 12.07 8.88 22.52
C HIS A 17 12.54 8.87 21.07
N SER A 18 13.50 8.01 20.75
CA SER A 18 13.98 7.81 19.38
C SER A 18 13.15 6.77 18.60
N LEU A 19 12.12 6.18 19.22
CA LEU A 19 11.20 5.20 18.62
C LEU A 19 9.72 5.54 18.97
N PRO A 20 8.75 5.11 18.14
CA PRO A 20 8.92 4.46 16.84
C PRO A 20 9.48 5.44 15.80
N GLU A 21 10.06 4.89 14.73
CA GLU A 21 10.34 5.70 13.54
C GLU A 21 9.01 5.93 12.81
N ASP A 22 8.64 7.20 12.63
CA ASP A 22 7.42 7.60 11.91
C ASP A 22 7.66 7.61 10.39
N VAL A 23 8.12 6.47 9.90
CA VAL A 23 8.34 6.23 8.48
C VAL A 23 7.15 5.47 7.92
N PRO A 24 6.46 6.03 6.90
CA PRO A 24 5.38 5.34 6.20
C PRO A 24 5.89 4.05 5.54
N GLU A 25 5.16 2.96 5.75
CA GLU A 25 5.40 1.70 5.08
C GLU A 25 4.08 1.19 4.45
N VAL A 26 4.17 0.15 3.62
CA VAL A 26 3.01 -0.40 2.91
C VAL A 26 2.49 -1.63 3.64
N CYS A 27 1.21 -1.63 3.98
CA CYS A 27 0.49 -2.81 4.43
C CYS A 27 -0.16 -3.50 3.25
N ILE A 28 0.36 -4.66 2.87
CA ILE A 28 -0.29 -5.52 1.88
C ILE A 28 -1.29 -6.38 2.64
N GLY A 29 -2.58 -6.20 2.36
CA GLY A 29 -3.62 -7.04 2.94
C GLY A 29 -3.35 -8.51 2.62
N TRP A 30 -3.58 -9.39 3.59
CA TRP A 30 -3.50 -10.84 3.40
C TRP A 30 -4.86 -11.48 3.66
N PRO A 31 -5.27 -12.53 2.91
CA PRO A 31 -4.61 -13.10 1.74
C PRO A 31 -4.59 -12.13 0.56
N THR A 32 -3.54 -12.20 -0.27
CA THR A 32 -3.36 -11.34 -1.47
C THR A 32 -4.43 -11.58 -2.54
N CYS A 33 -5.18 -12.68 -2.43
CA CYS A 33 -6.31 -13.06 -3.25
C CYS A 33 -7.44 -13.60 -2.36
N LEU A 34 -8.64 -13.04 -2.52
CA LEU A 34 -9.83 -13.41 -1.75
C LEU A 34 -10.80 -14.15 -2.66
N HIS A 35 -11.38 -15.24 -2.17
CA HIS A 35 -12.39 -16.01 -2.88
C HIS A 35 -13.64 -16.22 -2.01
N GLY A 36 -14.81 -15.87 -2.55
CA GLY A 36 -16.08 -16.02 -1.84
C GLY A 36 -16.08 -15.23 -0.53
N ASP A 37 -16.51 -15.86 0.57
CA ASP A 37 -16.69 -15.18 1.87
C ASP A 37 -15.38 -14.99 2.66
N GLN A 38 -14.22 -15.11 2.02
CA GLN A 38 -12.93 -14.89 2.67
C GLN A 38 -12.75 -13.42 3.05
N GLN A 39 -12.14 -13.20 4.21
CA GLN A 39 -11.83 -11.87 4.73
C GLN A 39 -10.32 -11.65 4.81
N LEU A 40 -9.94 -10.37 4.79
CA LEU A 40 -8.59 -9.98 5.15
C LEU A 40 -8.30 -10.40 6.60
N GLN A 41 -7.13 -10.96 6.82
CA GLN A 41 -6.73 -11.54 8.10
C GLN A 41 -6.02 -10.51 8.97
N GLU A 42 -6.51 -10.40 10.20
CA GLU A 42 -5.87 -9.64 11.26
C GLU A 42 -4.85 -10.48 12.04
N PRO A 43 -3.83 -9.85 12.65
CA PRO A 43 -3.53 -8.42 12.61
C PRO A 43 -2.90 -7.96 11.29
N TYR A 44 -3.16 -6.72 10.90
CA TYR A 44 -2.46 -6.07 9.78
C TYR A 44 -1.05 -5.68 10.18
N LEU A 45 -0.06 -6.18 9.44
CA LEU A 45 1.35 -6.03 9.77
C LEU A 45 2.10 -5.38 8.61
N VAL A 46 3.00 -4.44 8.93
CA VAL A 46 3.90 -3.79 7.98
C VAL A 46 5.34 -4.24 8.25
N ASP A 47 6.05 -4.62 7.20
CA ASP A 47 7.49 -4.86 7.28
C ASP A 47 8.22 -3.50 7.32
N THR A 48 9.09 -3.31 8.29
CA THR A 48 9.84 -2.06 8.47
C THR A 48 11.31 -2.23 8.10
N ALA A 49 12.04 -1.12 8.01
CA ALA A 49 13.50 -1.19 8.06
C ALA A 49 13.95 -1.61 9.47
N PHE A 50 15.19 -2.06 9.58
CA PHE A 50 15.86 -2.13 10.88
C PHE A 50 16.00 -0.70 11.43
N PRO A 51 15.57 -0.42 12.67
CA PRO A 51 15.68 0.91 13.22
C PRO A 51 17.12 1.39 13.24
N VAL A 52 17.33 2.69 12.98
CA VAL A 52 18.63 3.35 13.03
C VAL A 52 19.34 3.05 14.36
N LEU A 53 18.58 2.99 15.46
CA LEU A 53 19.12 2.62 16.78
C LEU A 53 19.90 1.29 16.78
N MET A 54 19.50 0.29 16.00
CA MET A 54 20.22 -0.99 15.94
C MET A 54 21.64 -0.88 15.35
N HIS A 55 21.91 0.22 14.65
CA HIS A 55 23.18 0.47 13.96
C HIS A 55 24.13 1.40 14.74
N ILE A 56 23.66 2.04 15.83
CA ILE A 56 24.46 3.00 16.61
C ILE A 56 25.50 2.30 17.48
N CYS A 57 25.07 1.50 18.46
CA CYS A 57 25.98 0.81 19.38
C CYS A 57 25.36 -0.49 19.91
N ARG A 58 26.11 -1.21 20.75
CA ARG A 58 25.65 -2.47 21.35
C ARG A 58 24.46 -2.28 22.29
N GLU A 59 24.47 -1.21 23.07
CA GLU A 59 23.41 -0.91 24.06
C GLU A 59 22.07 -0.64 23.39
N THR A 60 22.04 0.22 22.36
CA THR A 60 20.82 0.54 21.61
C THR A 60 20.26 -0.69 20.89
N ARG A 61 21.15 -1.53 20.34
CA ARG A 61 20.75 -2.82 19.75
C ARG A 61 20.13 -3.76 20.78
N GLN A 62 20.70 -3.84 21.97
CA GLN A 62 20.15 -4.65 23.05
C GLN A 62 18.80 -4.09 23.54
N PHE A 63 18.64 -2.77 23.58
CA PHE A 63 17.37 -2.12 23.89
C PHE A 63 16.27 -2.52 22.89
N VAL A 64 16.55 -2.45 21.58
CA VAL A 64 15.60 -2.82 20.51
C VAL A 64 15.27 -4.32 20.51
N LEU A 65 16.26 -5.18 20.75
CA LEU A 65 16.06 -6.63 20.73
C LEU A 65 15.47 -7.20 22.02
N SER A 66 15.28 -6.38 23.06
CA SER A 66 14.82 -6.86 24.37
C SER A 66 13.31 -7.15 24.36
N PRO A 67 12.89 -8.41 24.54
CA PRO A 67 11.50 -8.85 24.38
C PRO A 67 10.54 -8.37 25.49
N HIS A 68 11.07 -7.84 26.60
CA HIS A 68 10.30 -7.54 27.82
C HIS A 68 10.43 -6.09 28.27
N THR A 69 10.72 -5.16 27.35
CA THR A 69 10.63 -3.76 27.72
C THR A 69 9.16 -3.36 27.89
N GLN A 70 8.87 -2.51 28.87
CA GLN A 70 7.61 -1.78 29.00
C GLN A 70 7.26 -0.93 27.75
N TYR A 71 8.13 -0.93 26.73
CA TYR A 71 8.06 -0.17 25.48
C TYR A 71 7.82 -1.07 24.26
N SER A 72 7.37 -2.31 24.46
CA SER A 72 7.14 -3.29 23.38
C SER A 72 6.14 -2.85 22.29
N HIS A 73 5.37 -1.78 22.53
CA HIS A 73 4.49 -1.15 21.55
C HIS A 73 5.20 -0.11 20.66
N LEU A 74 6.33 0.45 21.12
CA LEU A 74 7.12 1.44 20.37
C LEU A 74 8.25 0.79 19.56
N VAL A 75 8.72 -0.37 20.02
CA VAL A 75 9.83 -1.10 19.40
C VAL A 75 9.28 -2.08 18.37
N PRO A 76 9.85 -2.15 17.14
CA PRO A 76 9.41 -3.13 16.16
C PRO A 76 9.65 -4.54 16.68
N ARG A 77 8.71 -5.43 16.35
CA ARG A 77 8.81 -6.86 16.62
C ARG A 77 9.59 -7.53 15.50
N PHE A 78 10.04 -8.74 15.73
CA PHE A 78 10.84 -9.48 14.75
C PHE A 78 10.19 -10.81 14.46
N ARG A 79 10.00 -11.10 13.16
CA ARG A 79 9.50 -12.39 12.67
C ARG A 79 10.50 -13.01 11.71
N PHE A 80 10.45 -14.32 11.53
CA PHE A 80 11.34 -14.96 10.58
C PHE A 80 10.85 -14.72 9.15
N SER A 81 11.78 -14.34 8.27
CA SER A 81 11.57 -14.34 6.82
C SER A 81 12.45 -15.42 6.20
N LYS A 82 11.82 -16.38 5.51
CA LYS A 82 12.49 -17.41 4.72
C LYS A 82 13.30 -16.78 3.60
N GLU A 83 12.73 -15.77 2.96
CA GLU A 83 13.31 -15.10 1.81
C GLU A 83 14.57 -14.31 2.20
N ALA A 84 14.51 -13.57 3.31
CA ALA A 84 15.68 -12.88 3.86
C ALA A 84 16.63 -13.81 4.64
N ARG A 85 16.23 -15.06 4.88
CA ARG A 85 16.91 -16.07 5.72
C ARG A 85 17.29 -15.54 7.12
N CYS A 86 16.53 -14.58 7.63
CA CYS A 86 16.81 -13.94 8.92
C CYS A 86 15.54 -13.35 9.54
N LYS A 87 15.67 -12.83 10.77
CA LYS A 87 14.59 -12.10 11.44
C LYS A 87 14.45 -10.72 10.83
N VAL A 88 13.26 -10.40 10.36
CA VAL A 88 12.90 -9.09 9.80
C VAL A 88 12.02 -8.31 10.77
N PRO A 89 12.25 -7.00 10.91
CA PRO A 89 11.44 -6.16 11.78
C PRO A 89 10.07 -5.88 11.14
N TYR A 90 9.05 -5.88 11.97
CA TYR A 90 7.69 -5.55 11.58
C TYR A 90 7.00 -4.79 12.72
N ARG A 91 5.91 -4.10 12.40
CA ARG A 91 4.99 -3.52 13.38
C ARG A 91 3.55 -3.67 12.93
N HIS A 92 2.62 -3.36 13.82
CA HIS A 92 1.22 -3.26 13.44
C HIS A 92 1.03 -2.07 12.49
N PHE A 93 0.10 -2.22 11.57
CA PHE A 93 -0.36 -1.17 10.69
C PHE A 93 -0.86 0.03 11.51
N ARG A 94 -0.47 1.23 11.10
CA ARG A 94 -0.89 2.51 11.68
C ARG A 94 -1.74 3.26 10.66
N PRO A 95 -3.07 3.28 10.79
CA PRO A 95 -3.96 3.86 9.78
C PRO A 95 -3.62 5.31 9.40
N GLU A 96 -3.14 6.09 10.36
CA GLU A 96 -2.78 7.50 10.19
C GLU A 96 -1.47 7.74 9.42
N LEU A 97 -0.63 6.72 9.26
CA LEU A 97 0.73 6.84 8.71
C LEU A 97 0.98 5.89 7.53
N ASP A 98 0.57 4.64 7.64
CA ASP A 98 0.87 3.60 6.66
C ASP A 98 -0.10 3.60 5.50
N VAL A 99 0.38 3.07 4.37
CA VAL A 99 -0.43 2.93 3.16
C VAL A 99 -1.04 1.54 3.11
N PHE A 100 -2.36 1.45 3.13
CA PHE A 100 -3.06 0.19 2.94
C PHE A 100 -3.13 -0.14 1.44
N TYR A 101 -2.59 -1.28 1.01
CA TYR A 101 -2.60 -1.71 -0.38
C TYR A 101 -3.71 -2.74 -0.65
N ILE A 102 -4.53 -2.47 -1.68
CA ILE A 102 -5.56 -3.39 -2.18
C ILE A 102 -5.16 -3.85 -3.59
N SER A 103 -5.01 -5.17 -3.76
CA SER A 103 -4.74 -5.80 -5.05
C SER A 103 -6.01 -6.00 -5.87
N ASN A 104 -5.84 -6.21 -7.18
CA ASN A 104 -6.96 -6.52 -8.07
C ASN A 104 -7.73 -7.78 -7.65
N TRP A 105 -7.06 -8.74 -7.01
CA TRP A 105 -7.68 -9.97 -6.52
C TRP A 105 -8.41 -9.85 -5.19
N GLN A 106 -8.20 -8.76 -4.46
CA GLN A 106 -8.91 -8.48 -3.21
C GLN A 106 -10.13 -7.59 -3.45
N TYR A 107 -10.03 -6.70 -4.43
CA TYR A 107 -10.98 -5.63 -4.65
C TYR A 107 -12.44 -6.09 -4.65
N ASN A 108 -12.79 -7.11 -5.44
CA ASN A 108 -14.18 -7.54 -5.56
C ASN A 108 -14.76 -8.01 -4.22
N GLU A 109 -14.02 -8.77 -3.42
CA GLU A 109 -14.52 -9.26 -2.14
C GLU A 109 -14.48 -8.17 -1.05
N VAL A 110 -13.48 -7.28 -1.09
CA VAL A 110 -13.45 -6.07 -0.25
C VAL A 110 -14.66 -5.17 -0.54
N LEU A 111 -15.11 -5.08 -1.80
CA LEU A 111 -16.35 -4.37 -2.16
C LEU A 111 -17.60 -5.13 -1.69
N ARG A 112 -17.67 -6.45 -1.95
CA ARG A 112 -18.90 -7.26 -1.83
C ARG A 112 -19.33 -7.50 -0.40
N MET A 113 -18.40 -7.58 0.55
CA MET A 113 -18.72 -7.84 1.96
C MET A 113 -19.41 -6.68 2.71
N TYR A 114 -19.98 -5.72 1.98
CA TYR A 114 -20.74 -4.57 2.47
C TYR A 114 -19.95 -3.65 3.42
N GLY A 115 -19.24 -2.73 2.76
CA GLY A 115 -18.66 -1.53 3.33
C GLY A 115 -17.26 -1.78 3.88
N PHE A 116 -16.37 -0.81 3.72
CA PHE A 116 -15.21 -0.69 4.61
C PHE A 116 -15.66 -0.37 6.06
N ASN A 117 -16.61 -1.12 6.62
CA ASN A 117 -16.92 -1.14 8.04
C ASN A 117 -15.80 -1.79 8.84
N HIS A 118 -14.79 -2.34 8.16
CA HIS A 118 -13.53 -2.64 8.79
C HIS A 118 -12.91 -1.33 9.32
N GLU A 119 -12.93 -1.16 10.64
CA GLU A 119 -12.52 0.05 11.35
C GLU A 119 -11.14 0.57 10.87
N ILE A 120 -10.20 -0.34 10.65
CA ILE A 120 -8.87 -0.07 10.09
C ILE A 120 -8.92 0.75 8.79
N MET A 121 -9.84 0.42 7.88
CA MET A 121 -9.93 1.03 6.55
C MET A 121 -10.62 2.38 6.64
N ARG A 122 -11.66 2.48 7.48
CA ARG A 122 -12.30 3.76 7.78
C ARG A 122 -11.33 4.77 8.39
N GLN A 123 -10.41 4.30 9.23
CA GLN A 123 -9.38 5.11 9.89
C GLN A 123 -8.17 5.39 9.01
N SER A 124 -8.00 4.67 7.90
CA SER A 124 -6.81 4.77 7.05
C SER A 124 -6.75 6.12 6.33
N ALA A 125 -5.63 6.81 6.50
CA ALA A 125 -5.33 8.07 5.84
C ALA A 125 -4.70 7.87 4.46
N HIS A 126 -4.11 6.71 4.20
CA HIS A 126 -3.38 6.45 2.97
C HIS A 126 -3.80 5.12 2.36
N LEU A 127 -4.24 5.16 1.11
CA LEU A 127 -4.65 4.00 0.34
C LEU A 127 -3.77 3.87 -0.89
N ALA A 128 -3.42 2.64 -1.25
CA ALA A 128 -2.81 2.30 -2.51
C ALA A 128 -3.64 1.23 -3.21
N VAL A 129 -3.86 1.42 -4.51
CA VAL A 129 -4.63 0.48 -5.31
C VAL A 129 -3.97 0.19 -6.62
N GLU A 130 -4.08 -1.06 -7.02
CA GLU A 130 -3.63 -1.50 -8.33
C GLU A 130 -4.36 -0.75 -9.44
N MET A 131 -3.61 -0.26 -10.43
CA MET A 131 -4.11 0.50 -11.57
C MET A 131 -5.24 -0.24 -12.33
N GLY A 132 -5.20 -1.58 -12.40
CA GLY A 132 -6.24 -2.38 -13.03
C GLY A 132 -7.64 -2.15 -12.41
N ILE A 133 -7.71 -2.04 -11.08
CA ILE A 133 -8.96 -1.73 -10.35
C ILE A 133 -9.50 -0.37 -10.78
N TRP A 134 -8.61 0.61 -10.87
CA TRP A 134 -8.96 1.97 -11.25
C TRP A 134 -9.46 2.06 -12.70
N SER A 135 -8.87 1.29 -13.61
CA SER A 135 -9.25 1.31 -15.04
C SER A 135 -10.67 0.76 -15.30
N ALA A 136 -10.99 -0.41 -14.75
CA ALA A 136 -12.25 -1.12 -15.02
C ALA A 136 -13.40 -0.65 -14.13
N SER A 137 -13.10 -0.26 -12.89
CA SER A 137 -14.10 -0.10 -11.84
C SER A 137 -14.00 1.23 -11.06
N SER A 138 -13.28 2.24 -11.55
CA SER A 138 -13.06 3.50 -10.78
C SER A 138 -14.34 4.11 -10.24
N TYR A 139 -15.48 3.99 -10.91
CA TYR A 139 -16.73 4.58 -10.40
C TYR A 139 -17.15 3.95 -9.07
N TRP A 140 -17.24 2.62 -9.01
CA TRP A 140 -17.60 1.87 -7.80
C TRP A 140 -16.52 1.98 -6.73
N PHE A 141 -15.26 1.92 -7.14
CA PHE A 141 -14.15 2.05 -6.21
C PHE A 141 -14.10 3.43 -5.55
N ASN A 142 -14.26 4.49 -6.34
CA ASN A 142 -14.26 5.86 -5.81
C ASN A 142 -15.44 6.04 -4.87
N ASP A 143 -16.64 5.68 -5.31
CA ASP A 143 -17.83 5.72 -4.47
C ASP A 143 -17.61 5.00 -3.12
N LEU A 144 -17.03 3.80 -3.14
CA LEU A 144 -16.73 3.05 -1.92
C LEU A 144 -15.67 3.75 -1.04
N VAL A 145 -14.54 4.17 -1.61
CA VAL A 145 -13.46 4.83 -0.86
C VAL A 145 -14.01 6.07 -0.16
N PHE A 146 -14.75 6.91 -0.86
CA PHE A 146 -15.20 8.17 -0.27
C PHE A 146 -16.40 8.03 0.65
N ARG A 147 -17.23 7.00 0.48
CA ARG A 147 -18.29 6.69 1.46
C ARG A 147 -17.73 6.19 2.79
N HIS A 148 -16.65 5.42 2.76
CA HIS A 148 -16.27 4.67 3.96
C HIS A 148 -14.91 5.05 4.55
N MET A 149 -13.99 5.63 3.78
CA MET A 149 -12.68 6.05 4.28
C MET A 149 -12.72 7.53 4.67
N GLN A 150 -13.14 7.79 5.90
CA GLN A 150 -13.32 9.15 6.41
C GLN A 150 -11.99 9.89 6.50
N ASN A 151 -10.94 9.23 6.96
CA ASN A 151 -9.66 9.90 7.18
C ASN A 151 -8.78 9.99 5.93
N ILE A 152 -9.28 9.61 4.74
CA ILE A 152 -8.46 9.49 3.53
C ILE A 152 -7.82 10.83 3.14
N LYS A 153 -6.49 10.84 3.02
CA LYS A 153 -5.68 11.98 2.58
C LYS A 153 -4.97 11.71 1.26
N THR A 154 -4.61 10.45 0.99
CA THR A 154 -3.89 10.09 -0.23
C THR A 154 -4.42 8.80 -0.85
N VAL A 155 -4.61 8.81 -2.17
CA VAL A 155 -4.90 7.62 -2.96
C VAL A 155 -3.77 7.42 -3.98
N SER A 156 -2.99 6.36 -3.80
CA SER A 156 -1.84 6.02 -4.63
C SER A 156 -2.25 5.01 -5.68
N ILE A 157 -2.07 5.32 -6.96
CA ILE A 157 -2.42 4.41 -8.05
C ILE A 157 -1.13 3.67 -8.41
N VAL A 158 -1.12 2.36 -8.17
CA VAL A 158 0.08 1.53 -8.26
C VAL A 158 0.16 0.86 -9.62
N PHE A 159 1.24 1.15 -10.31
CA PHE A 159 1.60 0.58 -11.60
C PHE A 159 2.61 -0.56 -11.41
N PRO A 160 2.55 -1.60 -12.24
CA PRO A 160 3.51 -2.71 -12.18
C PRO A 160 4.92 -2.30 -12.60
N SER A 161 5.04 -1.33 -13.52
CA SER A 161 6.31 -0.83 -14.04
C SER A 161 6.17 0.58 -14.62
N SER A 162 7.28 1.30 -14.78
CA SER A 162 7.34 2.54 -15.56
C SER A 162 7.47 2.28 -17.06
N ASP A 163 7.72 1.03 -17.44
CA ASP A 163 7.81 0.59 -18.84
C ASP A 163 6.43 0.12 -19.30
N SER A 164 5.69 1.03 -19.92
CA SER A 164 4.31 0.78 -20.32
C SER A 164 4.11 -0.14 -21.51
N GLU A 165 5.16 -0.41 -22.27
CA GLU A 165 5.09 -1.38 -23.36
C GLU A 165 4.94 -2.82 -22.84
N ARG A 166 5.22 -3.04 -21.54
CA ARG A 166 5.18 -4.36 -20.91
C ARG A 166 3.84 -4.79 -20.36
N TYR A 167 2.91 -3.87 -20.19
CA TYR A 167 1.61 -4.18 -19.59
C TYR A 167 0.47 -3.51 -20.33
N ASN A 168 -0.68 -4.16 -20.32
CA ASN A 168 -1.91 -3.60 -20.83
C ASN A 168 -2.79 -3.20 -19.66
N PHE A 169 -3.27 -1.97 -19.67
CA PHE A 169 -4.08 -1.39 -18.60
C PHE A 169 -5.32 -2.23 -18.27
N ASP A 170 -5.97 -2.74 -19.31
CA ASP A 170 -7.23 -3.47 -19.15
C ASP A 170 -7.00 -4.96 -18.89
N SER A 171 -5.79 -5.49 -19.16
CA SER A 171 -5.57 -6.93 -19.22
C SER A 171 -4.31 -7.45 -18.52
N SER A 172 -3.69 -6.65 -17.66
CA SER A 172 -2.54 -7.06 -16.86
C SER A 172 -2.84 -6.89 -15.38
N VAL A 173 -2.45 -7.91 -14.60
CA VAL A 173 -2.43 -7.88 -13.14
C VAL A 173 -1.01 -8.14 -12.67
N PHE A 174 -0.66 -7.75 -11.45
CA PHE A 174 0.67 -8.07 -10.92
C PHE A 174 0.66 -8.51 -9.47
N GLN A 175 1.58 -9.42 -9.15
CA GLN A 175 1.72 -9.93 -7.79
C GLN A 175 2.45 -8.90 -6.91
N PRO A 176 1.86 -8.48 -5.78
CA PRO A 176 2.49 -7.51 -4.88
C PRO A 176 3.76 -8.11 -4.28
N PRO A 177 4.74 -7.27 -3.89
CA PRO A 177 6.04 -7.73 -3.46
C PRO A 177 5.97 -8.67 -2.24
N THR A 178 6.75 -9.75 -2.30
CA THR A 178 6.95 -10.65 -1.15
C THR A 178 7.92 -10.05 -0.16
N ARG A 179 8.82 -9.18 -0.61
CA ARG A 179 9.85 -8.48 0.19
C ARG A 179 9.41 -7.10 0.65
N ARG A 180 10.15 -6.51 1.59
CA ARG A 180 9.88 -5.14 2.03
C ARG A 180 10.14 -4.22 0.84
N CYS A 181 9.13 -3.45 0.48
CA CYS A 181 9.18 -2.48 -0.60
C CYS A 181 8.55 -1.17 -0.14
N ARG A 182 8.86 -0.10 -0.86
CA ARG A 182 8.17 1.18 -0.70
C ARG A 182 7.40 1.53 -1.95
N LEU A 183 6.37 2.34 -1.79
CA LEU A 183 5.81 3.05 -2.92
C LEU A 183 6.75 4.18 -3.30
N VAL A 184 7.16 4.20 -4.55
CA VAL A 184 8.02 5.22 -5.14
C VAL A 184 7.20 5.93 -6.20
N GLU A 185 7.10 7.25 -6.07
CA GLU A 185 6.40 8.09 -7.04
C GLU A 185 7.08 7.96 -8.41
N MET A 186 6.25 7.86 -9.46
CA MET A 186 6.73 7.74 -10.82
C MET A 186 7.35 9.07 -11.26
N ARG A 187 8.67 9.10 -11.45
CA ARG A 187 9.40 10.34 -11.79
C ARG A 187 9.05 10.94 -13.16
N ARG A 188 8.59 10.13 -14.12
CA ARG A 188 8.24 10.58 -15.48
C ARG A 188 6.93 9.99 -15.97
N PRO A 189 5.80 10.30 -15.34
CA PRO A 189 4.53 9.67 -15.66
C PRO A 189 4.11 9.91 -17.13
N ARG A 190 4.51 11.05 -17.72
CA ARG A 190 4.24 11.39 -19.12
C ARG A 190 4.87 10.44 -20.14
N GLU A 191 6.07 9.93 -19.87
CA GLU A 191 6.77 9.02 -20.78
C GLU A 191 6.19 7.60 -20.71
N VAL A 192 5.55 7.27 -19.58
CA VAL A 192 4.90 5.98 -19.35
C VAL A 192 3.53 5.89 -20.02
N MET A 193 2.81 6.98 -20.26
CA MET A 193 1.56 6.93 -21.01
C MET A 193 1.80 7.21 -22.50
N GLY A 194 2.40 6.26 -23.22
CA GLY A 194 2.31 6.22 -24.69
C GLY A 194 0.85 6.21 -25.19
N THR A 195 0.61 6.64 -26.42
CA THR A 195 -0.74 6.72 -27.04
C THR A 195 -1.53 5.40 -27.03
N ALA A 196 -0.86 4.26 -26.83
CA ALA A 196 -1.45 2.92 -26.80
C ALA A 196 -2.26 2.59 -25.52
N LEU A 197 -2.21 3.44 -24.50
CA LEU A 197 -2.55 3.05 -23.13
C LEU A 197 -3.79 3.71 -22.54
N MET A 198 -4.45 4.55 -23.35
CA MET A 198 -5.74 5.11 -22.98
C MET A 198 -6.81 4.13 -23.43
N PRO A 199 -7.65 3.61 -22.51
CA PRO A 199 -8.82 2.82 -22.89
C PRO A 199 -9.56 3.55 -24.01
N SER A 200 -10.03 2.83 -25.03
CA SER A 200 -10.66 3.42 -26.22
C SER A 200 -11.78 4.42 -25.87
N SER A 201 -12.45 4.21 -24.74
CA SER A 201 -13.48 5.07 -24.15
C SER A 201 -12.99 6.45 -23.65
N THR A 202 -11.70 6.61 -23.39
CA THR A 202 -11.08 7.85 -22.87
C THR A 202 -10.29 8.63 -23.93
N ARG A 203 -9.85 7.95 -25.00
CA ARG A 203 -8.97 8.48 -26.05
C ARG A 203 -9.55 9.69 -26.81
N GLY A 204 -10.88 9.84 -26.85
CA GLY A 204 -11.55 10.97 -27.51
C GLY A 204 -11.99 12.10 -26.57
N ARG A 205 -11.82 11.96 -25.25
CA ARG A 205 -12.33 12.91 -24.24
C ARG A 205 -11.24 13.73 -23.57
N LEU A 206 -10.02 13.21 -23.51
CA LEU A 206 -8.84 13.98 -23.12
C LEU A 206 -8.35 14.75 -24.35
N SER A 207 -8.10 16.06 -24.17
CA SER A 207 -7.73 17.01 -25.24
C SER A 207 -6.71 16.45 -26.24
N PRO A 208 -6.72 16.90 -27.51
CA PRO A 208 -5.74 16.44 -28.50
C PRO A 208 -4.31 16.74 -28.02
N GLY A 209 -3.59 15.69 -27.62
CA GLY A 209 -2.23 15.75 -27.06
C GLY A 209 -1.92 14.45 -26.31
N ASN A 210 -0.65 14.08 -26.19
CA ASN A 210 -0.22 12.93 -25.38
C ASN A 210 -0.47 13.26 -23.89
N PRO A 211 -1.56 12.77 -23.27
CA PRO A 211 -1.90 13.14 -21.91
C PRO A 211 -1.00 12.39 -20.94
N SER A 212 -0.66 13.03 -19.82
CA SER A 212 0.14 12.40 -18.77
C SER A 212 -0.67 11.34 -18.01
N VAL A 213 0.02 10.42 -17.32
CA VAL A 213 -0.65 9.53 -16.33
C VAL A 213 -1.44 10.36 -15.32
N GLN A 214 -0.91 11.52 -14.89
CA GLN A 214 -1.62 12.37 -13.93
C GLN A 214 -2.92 12.92 -14.52
N ASP A 215 -2.91 13.38 -15.78
CA ASP A 215 -4.11 13.84 -16.47
C ASP A 215 -5.16 12.73 -16.57
N TRP A 216 -4.73 11.49 -16.79
CA TRP A 216 -5.62 10.33 -16.78
C TRP A 216 -6.19 10.02 -15.39
N ILE A 217 -5.36 10.05 -14.34
CA ILE A 217 -5.81 9.88 -12.95
C ILE A 217 -6.86 10.95 -12.62
N ASP A 218 -6.57 12.22 -12.93
CA ASP A 218 -7.45 13.36 -12.68
C ASP A 218 -8.75 13.27 -13.48
N PHE A 219 -8.68 12.86 -14.74
CA PHE A 219 -9.86 12.63 -15.58
C PHE A 219 -10.77 11.54 -15.00
N ARG A 220 -10.20 10.40 -14.58
CA ARG A 220 -10.97 9.30 -13.96
C ARG A 220 -11.56 9.71 -12.62
N TRP A 221 -10.82 10.51 -11.86
CA TRP A 221 -11.26 11.08 -10.60
C TRP A 221 -12.47 12.00 -10.78
N GLN A 222 -12.38 12.93 -11.74
CA GLN A 222 -13.48 13.84 -12.07
C GLN A 222 -14.69 13.10 -12.63
N GLY A 223 -14.49 12.15 -13.54
CA GLY A 223 -15.59 11.35 -14.09
C GLY A 223 -16.33 10.53 -13.02
N ALA A 224 -15.64 10.14 -11.94
CA ALA A 224 -16.31 9.55 -10.79
C ALA A 224 -17.18 10.55 -10.04
N ALA A 225 -16.71 11.78 -9.81
CA ALA A 225 -17.52 12.83 -9.19
C ALA A 225 -18.80 13.12 -10.00
N GLU A 226 -18.67 13.26 -11.33
CA GLU A 226 -19.79 13.56 -12.23
C GLU A 226 -20.85 12.46 -12.28
N ARG A 227 -20.45 11.19 -12.13
CA ARG A 227 -21.36 10.03 -12.19
C ARG A 227 -21.82 9.55 -10.83
N ALA A 228 -21.17 9.98 -9.75
CA ALA A 228 -21.58 9.60 -8.41
C ALA A 228 -23.07 9.95 -8.22
N ASP A 229 -23.52 11.08 -8.78
CA ASP A 229 -24.92 11.57 -8.79
C ASP A 229 -25.99 10.56 -9.25
N ILE A 230 -25.63 9.52 -10.01
CA ILE A 230 -26.60 8.57 -10.57
C ILE A 230 -26.87 7.37 -9.65
N THR A 231 -26.09 7.16 -8.58
CA THR A 231 -26.25 6.01 -7.66
C THR A 231 -26.41 6.36 -6.18
N TRP A 232 -26.33 7.65 -5.79
CA TRP A 232 -26.52 8.08 -4.38
C TRP A 232 -27.98 8.02 -3.90
N SER A 233 -28.96 7.83 -4.78
CA SER A 233 -30.39 7.84 -4.43
C SER A 233 -30.87 6.63 -3.61
N ASN A 234 -30.02 5.63 -3.37
CA ASN A 234 -30.39 4.39 -2.69
C ASN A 234 -29.70 4.19 -1.33
N VAL A 235 -28.99 5.20 -0.81
CA VAL A 235 -28.41 5.13 0.54
C VAL A 235 -29.17 6.08 1.45
N ASP A 236 -30.28 5.58 1.98
CA ASP A 236 -31.02 6.23 3.06
C ASP A 236 -30.12 6.32 4.31
N GLY A 237 -29.43 7.44 4.50
CA GLY A 237 -28.66 7.72 5.70
C GLY A 237 -27.82 9.00 5.61
N GLU A 238 -28.17 10.02 6.41
CA GLU A 238 -27.46 11.30 6.45
C GLU A 238 -26.04 11.23 7.06
N ASP A 239 -25.69 10.14 7.77
CA ASP A 239 -24.47 10.08 8.60
C ASP A 239 -23.17 9.66 7.88
N ILE A 240 -23.23 9.23 6.62
CA ILE A 240 -22.07 8.63 5.93
C ILE A 240 -21.02 9.68 5.55
N TYR A 241 -21.44 10.93 5.34
CA TYR A 241 -20.58 11.99 4.82
C TYR A 241 -19.79 12.75 5.89
N HIS A 242 -20.15 12.61 7.17
CA HIS A 242 -19.46 13.32 8.24
C HIS A 242 -18.00 12.87 8.34
N GLY A 243 -17.10 13.77 7.97
CA GLY A 243 -15.66 13.53 7.93
C GLY A 243 -15.19 12.77 6.70
N SER A 244 -16.00 12.58 5.66
CA SER A 244 -15.51 12.06 4.37
C SER A 244 -14.73 13.12 3.59
N ALA A 245 -13.92 12.68 2.62
CA ALA A 245 -13.24 13.59 1.69
C ALA A 245 -14.14 14.11 0.55
N TRP A 246 -15.42 13.72 0.51
CA TRP A 246 -16.41 14.23 -0.43
C TRP A 246 -17.04 15.51 0.12
N ASP A 247 -16.88 16.61 -0.59
CA ASP A 247 -17.59 17.85 -0.29
C ASP A 247 -18.91 17.89 -1.05
N ARG A 248 -20.01 17.91 -0.28
CA ARG A 248 -21.37 17.89 -0.82
C ARG A 248 -21.71 19.18 -1.56
N GLU A 249 -21.17 20.32 -1.13
CA GLU A 249 -21.50 21.62 -1.71
C GLU A 249 -20.87 21.78 -3.10
N SER A 250 -19.58 21.45 -3.25
CA SER A 250 -18.90 21.47 -4.54
C SER A 250 -19.12 20.22 -5.40
N GLN A 251 -19.81 19.20 -4.88
CA GLN A 251 -19.92 17.86 -5.49
C GLN A 251 -18.56 17.33 -5.97
N SER A 252 -17.54 17.49 -5.13
CA SER A 252 -16.17 17.16 -5.49
C SER A 252 -15.40 16.57 -4.32
N PHE A 253 -14.31 15.85 -4.63
CA PHE A 253 -13.40 15.36 -3.59
C PHE A 253 -12.40 16.45 -3.22
N VAL A 254 -12.35 16.83 -1.95
CA VAL A 254 -11.53 17.93 -1.45
C VAL A 254 -10.41 17.39 -0.57
N GLY A 255 -9.19 17.91 -0.76
CA GLY A 255 -8.05 17.61 0.13
C GLY A 255 -7.39 16.24 -0.06
N VAL A 256 -7.78 15.46 -1.08
CA VAL A 256 -7.17 14.16 -1.38
C VAL A 256 -6.09 14.27 -2.44
N THR A 257 -4.86 13.91 -2.07
CA THR A 257 -3.74 13.81 -3.00
C THR A 257 -3.80 12.49 -3.75
N ARG A 258 -3.50 12.53 -5.04
CA ARG A 258 -3.49 11.35 -5.90
C ARG A 258 -2.33 11.41 -6.87
N ALA A 259 -1.58 10.33 -6.96
CA ALA A 259 -0.41 10.24 -7.82
C ALA A 259 -0.14 8.79 -8.22
N ALA A 260 0.71 8.64 -9.23
CA ALA A 260 1.15 7.37 -9.76
C ALA A 260 2.38 6.86 -9.01
N PHE A 261 2.32 5.62 -8.54
CA PHE A 261 3.37 4.97 -7.76
C PHE A 261 3.72 3.61 -8.34
N MET A 262 4.87 3.09 -7.92
CA MET A 262 5.29 1.72 -8.18
C MET A 262 5.91 1.13 -6.91
N PHE A 263 5.95 -0.19 -6.81
CA PHE A 263 6.75 -0.85 -5.79
C PHE A 263 8.24 -0.77 -6.13
N GLY A 264 8.99 -0.06 -5.28
CA GLY A 264 10.44 0.07 -5.36
C GLY A 264 11.16 -0.65 -4.23
N GLN A 265 12.30 -1.24 -4.55
CA GLN A 265 13.28 -1.73 -3.59
C GLN A 265 14.53 -0.84 -3.61
N PHE A 266 15.00 -0.47 -2.43
CA PHE A 266 16.24 0.28 -2.29
C PHE A 266 17.43 -0.62 -2.62
N LYS A 267 18.31 -0.13 -3.48
CA LYS A 267 19.59 -0.75 -3.81
C LYS A 267 20.70 0.28 -3.71
N ARG A 268 21.82 -0.16 -3.16
CA ARG A 268 23.06 0.60 -3.15
C ARG A 268 24.06 -0.12 -4.04
N SER A 269 24.60 0.57 -5.04
CA SER A 269 25.63 0.02 -5.91
C SER A 269 26.97 -0.10 -5.18
N ASP A 270 27.90 -0.88 -5.72
CA ASP A 270 29.27 -1.00 -5.19
C ASP A 270 30.01 0.34 -5.17
N LYS A 271 29.60 1.28 -6.03
CA LYS A 271 30.13 2.66 -6.08
C LYS A 271 29.47 3.58 -5.05
N GLY A 272 28.54 3.06 -4.25
CA GLY A 272 27.80 3.80 -3.24
C GLY A 272 26.61 4.59 -3.77
N GLU A 273 26.27 4.46 -5.06
CA GLU A 273 25.09 5.11 -5.63
C GLU A 273 23.81 4.46 -5.11
N GLU A 274 22.84 5.28 -4.74
CA GLU A 274 21.58 4.83 -4.15
C GLU A 274 20.46 4.97 -5.17
N THR A 275 19.82 3.85 -5.49
CA THR A 275 18.75 3.78 -6.49
C THR A 275 17.56 2.99 -5.98
N TRP A 276 16.37 3.30 -6.50
CA TRP A 276 15.17 2.50 -6.31
C TRP A 276 14.94 1.67 -7.57
N GLU A 277 14.92 0.34 -7.42
CA GLU A 277 14.64 -0.60 -8.51
C GLU A 277 13.18 -1.05 -8.43
N GLU A 278 12.51 -1.15 -9.58
CA GLU A 278 11.13 -1.64 -9.68
C GLU A 278 11.07 -3.14 -9.39
N VAL A 279 10.13 -3.55 -8.53
CA VAL A 279 10.05 -4.95 -8.06
C VAL A 279 8.98 -5.75 -8.81
N CYS A 280 7.88 -5.11 -9.19
CA CYS A 280 6.73 -5.79 -9.76
C CYS A 280 6.79 -5.94 -11.29
N ARG A 281 7.83 -5.39 -11.94
CA ARG A 281 8.01 -5.44 -13.40
C ARG A 281 8.03 -6.87 -13.94
N ASP A 282 8.67 -7.78 -13.22
CA ASP A 282 8.82 -9.19 -13.62
C ASP A 282 7.73 -10.10 -13.00
N ARG A 283 6.72 -9.49 -12.35
CA ARG A 283 5.60 -10.17 -11.70
C ARG A 283 4.25 -9.86 -12.36
N LEU A 284 4.32 -9.59 -13.67
CA LEU A 284 3.18 -9.32 -14.53
C LEU A 284 2.54 -10.61 -14.99
N HIS A 285 1.21 -10.67 -14.93
CA HIS A 285 0.41 -11.81 -15.37
C HIS A 285 -0.74 -11.34 -16.27
N PRO A 286 -1.23 -12.21 -17.18
CA PRO A 286 -2.40 -11.91 -17.99
C PRO A 286 -3.67 -11.77 -17.13
N GLN A 287 -4.65 -11.04 -17.65
CA GLN A 287 -5.98 -10.92 -17.05
C GLN A 287 -6.59 -12.31 -16.84
N GLY A 288 -7.06 -12.58 -15.61
CA GLY A 288 -7.61 -13.89 -15.24
C GLY A 288 -6.59 -14.86 -14.68
N TYR A 289 -5.31 -14.48 -14.56
CA TYR A 289 -4.41 -15.19 -13.67
C TYR A 289 -4.93 -15.05 -12.23
N GLU A 290 -5.19 -16.18 -11.60
CA GLU A 290 -5.53 -16.29 -10.19
C GLU A 290 -4.30 -16.88 -9.48
N PRO A 291 -3.69 -16.15 -8.53
CA PRO A 291 -2.61 -16.70 -7.74
C PRO A 291 -3.13 -17.90 -6.94
N GLU A 292 -2.25 -18.87 -6.71
CA GLU A 292 -2.60 -20.06 -5.94
C GLU A 292 -3.13 -19.67 -4.56
N ARG A 293 -4.20 -20.33 -4.13
CA ARG A 293 -4.78 -20.09 -2.80
C ARG A 293 -3.79 -20.57 -1.74
N VAL A 294 -3.18 -19.62 -1.04
CA VAL A 294 -2.31 -19.92 0.10
C VAL A 294 -3.12 -19.83 1.38
N GLU A 295 -3.37 -20.98 2.02
CA GLU A 295 -3.95 -21.01 3.37
C GLU A 295 -2.88 -20.65 4.40
N MET A 296 -3.22 -19.71 5.29
CA MET A 296 -2.31 -19.31 6.34
C MET A 296 -2.25 -20.41 7.40
N THR A 297 -1.22 -21.24 7.35
CA THR A 297 -1.01 -22.33 8.32
C THR A 297 -0.26 -21.88 9.57
N ARG A 298 0.26 -20.65 9.59
CA ARG A 298 1.15 -20.12 10.63
C ARG A 298 0.74 -18.74 11.11
N ASN A 299 1.12 -18.40 12.34
CA ASN A 299 0.86 -17.08 12.90
C ASN A 299 1.69 -15.99 12.16
N PRO A 300 1.07 -14.94 11.61
CA PRO A 300 1.76 -13.89 10.84
C PRO A 300 2.73 -13.04 11.68
N THR A 301 2.63 -13.14 13.01
CA THR A 301 3.57 -12.53 13.96
C THR A 301 4.86 -13.34 14.15
N GLU A 302 4.85 -14.62 13.78
CA GLU A 302 6.00 -15.52 13.88
C GLU A 302 6.68 -15.70 12.53
N TRP A 303 5.88 -15.77 11.47
CA TRP A 303 6.31 -16.02 10.10
C TRP A 303 5.79 -14.95 9.17
N ARG A 304 6.62 -14.56 8.22
CA ARG A 304 6.19 -13.67 7.15
C ARG A 304 5.33 -14.44 6.15
N VAL A 305 4.15 -13.92 5.87
CA VAL A 305 3.12 -14.68 5.15
C VAL A 305 3.44 -14.87 3.66
N ASN A 306 4.07 -13.88 3.02
CA ASN A 306 4.43 -13.94 1.60
C ASN A 306 5.66 -14.83 1.30
N ASP A 307 6.25 -15.46 2.32
CA ASP A 307 7.43 -16.33 2.17
C ASP A 307 7.06 -17.81 2.00
N ASP A 308 5.78 -18.17 2.13
CA ASP A 308 5.24 -19.50 1.82
C ASP A 308 4.97 -19.67 0.30
N GLU A 309 5.30 -18.66 -0.52
CA GLU A 309 5.39 -18.78 -1.99
C GLU A 309 6.55 -19.71 -2.37
N SER A 310 6.30 -21.02 -2.34
CA SER A 310 7.14 -21.98 -3.05
C SER A 310 6.92 -21.82 -4.55
N TRP A 311 7.61 -20.88 -5.20
CA TRP A 311 7.69 -20.87 -6.66
C TRP A 311 9.01 -20.30 -7.22
N PRO A 312 9.64 -20.98 -8.21
CA PRO A 312 9.33 -22.34 -8.65
C PRO A 312 9.98 -23.38 -7.70
N PRO A 313 9.52 -24.64 -7.72
CA PRO A 313 10.20 -25.73 -7.02
C PRO A 313 11.65 -25.84 -7.47
N GLU A 314 12.54 -26.20 -6.54
CA GLU A 314 13.87 -26.69 -6.90
C GLU A 314 13.70 -27.86 -7.89
N SER A 315 14.32 -27.72 -9.07
CA SER A 315 14.33 -28.68 -10.18
C SER A 315 15.04 -29.97 -9.83
#